data_AF-A0A524AHZ8-F1
#
_entry.id   AF-A0A524AHZ8-F1
#
_cell.length_a   1.000
_cell.length_b   1.000
_cell.length_c   1.000
_cell.angle_alpha   90.00
_cell.angle_beta   90.00
_cell.angle_gamma   90.00
#
_symmetry.space_group_name_H-M   'P 1'
#
loop_
_entity.id
_entity.type
_entity.pdbx_description
1 polymer ?
#
loop_
_entity_poly.entity_id
_entity_poly.type
_entity_poly.pdbx_seq_one_letter_code
_entity_poly.pdbx_strand_id
1 'polypeptide(L)' 'MTLEAKLIEEIKKWTSKLDGALSAARARSEQGEKMFSNIKAYRGDSEHFLKQGDLIKSFECLIWAWSLLEIGKELKHLE' A
#
# COMPACT_ATOMS: atom_id res chain seq x y z
N MET A 1 -16.32 16.65 -11.35
CA MET A 1 -15.66 15.34 -11.17
C MET A 1 -16.59 14.40 -10.44
N THR A 2 -16.73 13.17 -10.91
CA THR A 2 -17.50 12.11 -10.25
C THR A 2 -16.73 11.55 -9.06
N LEU A 3 -17.40 10.86 -8.13
CA LEU A 3 -16.75 10.16 -7.02
C LEU A 3 -15.76 9.10 -7.53
N GLU A 4 -16.15 8.37 -8.56
CA GLU A 4 -15.34 7.36 -9.23
C GLU A 4 -14.01 7.94 -9.74
N ALA A 5 -14.06 9.08 -10.45
CA ALA A 5 -12.86 9.74 -10.96
C ALA A 5 -11.92 10.19 -9.83
N LYS A 6 -12.47 10.71 -8.73
CA LYS A 6 -11.68 11.08 -7.55
C LYS A 6 -11.01 9.86 -6.90
N LEU A 7 -11.72 8.75 -6.81
CA LEU A 7 -11.20 7.53 -6.21
C LEU A 7 -10.07 6.93 -7.06
N ILE A 8 -10.21 6.94 -8.40
CA ILE A 8 -9.14 6.54 -9.33
C ILE A 8 -7.90 7.44 -9.15
N GLU A 9 -8.08 8.76 -9.02
CA GLU A 9 -6.98 9.70 -8.81
C GLU A 9 -6.26 9.43 -7.48
N GLU A 10 -7.00 9.23 -6.39
CA GLU A 10 -6.41 8.90 -5.09
C GLU A 10 -5.70 7.53 -5.11
N ILE A 11 -6.26 6.50 -5.75
CA ILE A 11 -5.59 5.20 -5.91
C ILE A 11 -4.25 5.37 -6.65
N LYS A 12 -4.22 6.13 -7.74
CA LYS A 12 -2.98 6.40 -8.50
C LYS A 12 -1.94 7.14 -7.66
N LYS A 13 -2.37 8.20 -6.96
CA LYS A 13 -1.50 9.01 -6.10
C LYS A 13 -0.89 8.19 -4.98
N TRP A 14 -1.70 7.42 -4.26
CA TRP A 14 -1.22 6.61 -3.14
C TRP A 14 -0.40 5.40 -3.60
N THR A 15 -0.70 4.85 -4.78
CA THR A 15 0.13 3.83 -5.43
C THR A 15 1.54 4.35 -5.67
N SER A 16 1.66 5.52 -6.31
CA SER A 16 2.97 6.12 -6.58
C SER A 16 3.75 6.41 -5.30
N LYS A 17 3.07 6.92 -4.26
CA LYS A 17 3.69 7.13 -2.94
C LYS A 17 4.18 5.83 -2.32
N LEU A 18 3.33 4.80 -2.29
CA LEU A 18 3.65 3.51 -1.68
C LEU A 18 4.80 2.83 -2.41
N ASP A 19 4.76 2.77 -3.73
CA ASP A 19 5.80 2.13 -4.55
C ASP A 19 7.15 2.86 -4.37
N GLY A 20 7.13 4.20 -4.32
CA GLY A 20 8.31 5.00 -4.00
C GLY A 20 8.86 4.70 -2.61
N ALA A 21 8.00 4.71 -1.59
CA ALA A 21 8.41 4.44 -0.21
C ALA A 21 8.91 3.00 -0.02
N LEU A 22 8.29 2.02 -0.67
CA LEU A 22 8.71 0.62 -0.65
C LEU A 22 10.08 0.40 -1.29
N SER A 23 10.41 1.14 -2.35
CA SER A 23 11.71 1.04 -3.01
C SER A 23 12.87 1.45 -2.08
N ALA A 24 12.62 2.47 -1.24
CA ALA A 24 13.56 2.95 -0.23
C ALA A 24 13.57 2.08 1.02
N ALA A 25 12.46 1.42 1.34
CA ALA A 25 12.31 0.75 2.62
C ALA A 25 13.10 -0.56 2.75
N ARG A 26 13.59 -0.87 3.95
CA ARG A 26 14.29 -2.11 4.30
C ARG A 26 13.78 -2.67 5.62
N ALA A 27 13.71 -4.00 5.73
CA ALA A 27 13.36 -4.66 6.98
C ALA A 27 14.58 -4.78 7.90
N ARG A 28 14.38 -4.53 9.19
CA ARG A 28 15.42 -4.58 10.22
C ARG A 28 15.29 -5.76 11.20
N SER A 29 14.27 -6.58 11.01
CA SER A 29 13.95 -7.71 11.89
C SER A 29 13.10 -8.75 11.16
N GLU A 30 12.99 -9.96 11.72
CA GLU A 30 12.07 -10.98 11.20
C GLU A 30 10.62 -10.48 11.15
N GLN A 31 10.21 -9.70 12.15
CA GLN A 31 8.89 -9.05 12.15
C GLN A 31 8.77 -8.02 11.02
N GLY A 32 9.84 -7.29 10.72
CA GLY A 32 9.93 -6.38 9.58
C GLY A 32 9.76 -7.10 8.24
N GLU A 33 10.38 -8.27 8.06
CA GLU A 33 10.22 -9.07 6.84
C GLU A 33 8.77 -9.55 6.66
N LYS A 34 8.12 -9.99 7.75
CA LYS A 34 6.69 -10.35 7.74
C LYS A 34 5.82 -9.16 7.38
N MET A 35 6.08 -7.98 7.97
CA MET A 35 5.39 -6.74 7.59
C MET A 35 5.59 -6.41 6.12
N PHE A 36 6.82 -6.50 5.61
CA PHE A 36 7.15 -6.21 4.22
C PHE A 36 6.43 -7.15 3.25
N SER A 37 6.33 -8.43 3.58
CA SER A 37 5.53 -9.41 2.84
C SER A 37 4.05 -9.03 2.80
N ASN A 38 3.48 -8.64 3.95
CA ASN A 38 2.07 -8.23 4.01
C ASN A 38 1.81 -6.94 3.23
N ILE A 39 2.71 -5.94 3.31
CA ILE A 39 2.60 -4.70 2.54
C ILE A 39 2.57 -5.00 1.03
N LYS A 40 3.44 -5.89 0.56
CA LYS A 40 3.46 -6.34 -0.85
C LYS A 40 2.18 -7.08 -1.24
N ALA A 41 1.66 -7.93 -0.35
CA ALA A 41 0.40 -8.65 -0.60
C ALA A 41 -0.77 -7.66 -0.78
N TYR A 42 -0.96 -6.74 0.16
CA TYR A 42 -2.00 -5.71 0.06
C TYR A 42 -1.82 -4.79 -1.16
N ARG A 43 -0.57 -4.45 -1.53
CA ARG A 43 -0.29 -3.69 -2.75
C ARG A 43 -0.72 -4.47 -4.01
N GLY A 44 -0.46 -5.78 -4.04
CA GLY A 44 -0.89 -6.68 -5.11
C GLY A 44 -2.41 -6.81 -5.19
N ASP A 45 -3.08 -6.97 -4.05
CA ASP A 45 -4.55 -7.00 -3.97
C ASP A 45 -5.18 -5.70 -4.47
N SER A 46 -4.59 -4.56 -4.10
CA SER A 46 -5.03 -3.26 -4.59
C SER A 46 -4.98 -3.18 -6.12
N GLU A 47 -3.91 -3.71 -6.73
CA GLU A 47 -3.76 -3.77 -8.19
C GLU A 47 -4.78 -4.72 -8.82
N HIS A 48 -5.02 -5.87 -8.20
CA HIS A 48 -6.00 -6.85 -8.64
C HIS A 48 -7.42 -6.25 -8.67
N PHE A 49 -7.85 -5.63 -7.58
CA PHE A 49 -9.18 -5.01 -7.50
C PHE A 49 -9.32 -3.81 -8.45
N LEU A 50 -8.24 -3.03 -8.65
CA LEU A 50 -8.25 -1.96 -9.64
C LEU A 50 -8.52 -2.48 -11.06
N LYS A 51 -7.85 -3.58 -11.44
CA LYS A 51 -8.06 -4.23 -12.76
C LYS A 51 -9.47 -4.76 -12.95
N GLN A 52 -10.15 -5.13 -11.85
CA GLN A 52 -11.55 -5.58 -11.87
C GLN A 52 -12.57 -4.44 -11.81
N GLY A 53 -12.13 -3.19 -11.60
CA GLY A 53 -13.01 -2.03 -11.40
C GLY A 53 -13.61 -1.92 -9.99
N ASP A 54 -13.18 -2.76 -9.04
CA ASP A 54 -13.58 -2.64 -7.62
C ASP A 54 -12.72 -1.59 -6.93
N LEU A 55 -13.08 -0.32 -7.16
CA LEU A 55 -12.29 0.82 -6.67
C LEU A 55 -12.29 0.93 -5.15
N ILE A 56 -13.35 0.48 -4.47
CA ILE A 56 -13.44 0.55 -3.01
C ILE A 56 -12.43 -0.40 -2.40
N LYS A 57 -12.44 -1.68 -2.81
CA LYS A 57 -11.45 -2.65 -2.31
C LYS A 57 -10.03 -2.29 -2.73
N SER A 58 -9.86 -1.78 -3.95
CA SER A 58 -8.55 -1.31 -4.40
C SER A 58 -7.97 -0.24 -3.50
N PHE A 59 -8.77 0.78 -3.16
CA PHE A 59 -8.36 1.85 -2.26
C PHE A 59 -8.15 1.35 -0.83
N GLU A 60 -9.03 0.50 -0.32
CA GLU A 60 -8.90 -0.12 1.01
C GLU A 60 -7.57 -0.88 1.17
N CYS A 61 -7.26 -1.81 0.25
CA CYS A 61 -6.01 -2.56 0.28
C CYS A 61 -4.78 -1.64 0.21
N LEU A 62 -4.85 -0.57 -0.58
CA LEU A 62 -3.76 0.39 -0.71
C LEU A 62 -3.49 1.14 0.59
N ILE A 63 -4.55 1.56 1.29
CA ILE A 63 -4.43 2.24 2.58
C ILE A 63 -3.89 1.26 3.64
N TRP A 64 -4.36 0.01 3.67
CA TRP A 64 -3.79 -1.02 4.56
C TRP A 64 -2.29 -1.22 4.34
N ALA A 65 -1.85 -1.32 3.08
CA ALA A 65 -0.44 -1.43 2.74
C ALA A 65 0.36 -0.21 3.24
N TRP A 66 -0.16 1.00 3.04
CA TRP A 66 0.49 2.23 3.52
C TRP A 66 0.56 2.30 5.05
N SER A 67 -0.54 1.97 5.75
CA SER A 67 -0.57 1.95 7.20
C SER A 67 0.44 0.97 7.80
N LEU A 68 0.55 -0.24 7.24
CA LEU A 68 1.55 -1.22 7.68
C LEU A 68 2.98 -0.72 7.49
N LEU A 69 3.26 -0.01 6.39
CA LEU A 69 4.57 0.58 6.15
C LEU A 69 4.91 1.63 7.22
N GLU A 70 3.99 2.57 7.48
CA GLU A 70 4.22 3.65 8.44
C GLU A 70 4.31 3.12 9.87
N ILE A 71 3.47 2.15 10.26
CA ILE A 71 3.56 1.47 11.56
C ILE A 71 4.88 0.73 11.68
N GLY A 72 5.31 0.04 10.63
CA GLY A 72 6.60 -0.67 10.61
C GLY A 72 7.79 0.28 10.83
N LYS A 73 7.75 1.48 10.26
CA LYS A 73 8.75 2.53 10.48
C LYS A 73 8.70 3.08 11.91
N GLU A 74 7.52 3.41 12.41
CA GLU A 74 7.32 3.94 13.77
C GLU A 74 7.83 2.96 14.83
N LEU A 75 7.54 1.66 14.64
CA LEU A 75 8.00 0.58 15.51
C LEU A 75 9.45 0.13 15.23
N LYS A 76 10.14 0.79 14.28
CA LYS A 76 11.54 0.51 13.88
C LYS A 76 11.78 -0.91 13.36
N HIS A 77 10.73 -1.58 12.88
CA HIS A 77 10.83 -2.83 12.15
C HIS A 77 11.21 -2.62 10.68
N LEU A 78 10.91 -1.44 10.14
CA LEU A 78 11.27 -0.98 8.81
C LEU A 78 12.07 0.34 8.90
N GLU A 79 12.95 0.59 7.94
CA GLU A 79 13.58 1.90 7.68
C GLU A 79 13.30 2.35 6.26
#